data_AF-A0A5E7CV87-F1
#
_entry.id   AF-A0A5E7CV87-F1
#
_cell.length_a   1.000
_cell.length_b   1.000
_cell.length_c   1.000
_cell.angle_alpha   90.00
_cell.angle_beta   90.00
_cell.angle_gamma   90.00
#
_symmetry.space_group_name_H-M   'P 1'
#
loop_
_entity.id
_entity.type
_entity.pdbx_description
1 polymer ?
#
loop_
_entity_poly.entity_id
_entity_poly.type
_entity_poly.pdbx_seq_one_letter_code
_entity_poly.pdbx_strand_id
1 'polypeptide(L)'
;MALLEIHKRFAQFTGTSWIMACVNSTRLQQSAIEAQIRYLESLGEASLERQQILEKEMKFRFDKSQAYWERMWSDLAACEQSC
;
A
#
# COMPACT_ATOMS: atom_id res chain seq x y z
N MET A 1 5.22 18.65 -18.51
CA MET A 1 5.90 17.40 -18.91
C MET A 1 4.92 16.46 -19.57
N ALA A 2 5.31 15.79 -20.65
CA ALA A 2 4.47 14.73 -21.22
C ALA A 2 4.38 13.56 -20.22
N LEU A 3 3.22 12.94 -20.06
CA LEU A 3 2.98 11.82 -19.12
C LEU A 3 4.11 10.76 -19.20
N LEU A 4 4.53 10.45 -20.43
CA LEU A 4 5.58 9.48 -20.75
C LEU A 4 6.96 9.82 -20.13
N GLU A 5 7.25 11.09 -19.92
CA GLU A 5 8.50 11.58 -19.36
C GLU A 5 8.57 11.34 -17.84
N ILE A 6 7.46 11.60 -17.14
CA ILE A 6 7.30 11.33 -15.70
C ILE A 6 7.44 9.82 -15.43
N HIS A 7 6.82 8.97 -16.26
CA HIS A 7 6.96 7.51 -16.13
C HIS A 7 8.41 7.03 -16.24
N LYS A 8 9.21 7.60 -17.15
CA LYS A 8 10.62 7.24 -17.33
C LYS A 8 11.47 7.72 -16.16
N ARG A 9 11.26 8.95 -15.69
CA ARG A 9 11.99 9.52 -14.54
C ARG A 9 11.69 8.76 -13.26
N PHE A 10 10.41 8.45 -13.00
CA PHE A 10 10.01 7.65 -11.85
C PHE A 10 10.70 6.28 -11.84
N ALA A 11 10.78 5.61 -13.00
CA ALA A 11 11.46 4.33 -13.12
C ALA A 11 12.98 4.42 -12.87
N GLN A 12 13.62 5.50 -13.32
CA GLN A 12 15.04 5.76 -13.04
C GLN A 12 15.30 6.02 -11.56
N PHE A 13 14.41 6.75 -10.89
CA PHE A 13 14.56 7.12 -9.49
C PHE A 13 14.28 5.95 -8.52
N THR A 14 13.21 5.20 -8.78
CA THR A 14 12.72 4.15 -7.85
C THR A 14 13.12 2.73 -8.25
N GLY A 15 13.62 2.53 -9.47
CA GLY A 15 13.85 1.20 -10.06
C GLY A 15 12.56 0.46 -10.44
N THR A 16 11.39 1.08 -10.30
CA THR A 16 10.08 0.47 -10.59
C THR A 16 9.27 1.38 -11.50
N SER A 17 8.58 0.86 -12.52
CA SER A 17 7.70 1.69 -13.35
C SER A 17 6.51 2.21 -12.54
N TRP A 18 6.01 3.41 -12.85
CA TRP A 18 4.82 3.96 -12.18
C TRP A 18 3.61 3.03 -12.24
N ILE A 19 3.39 2.36 -13.39
CA ILE A 19 2.31 1.39 -13.54
C ILE A 19 2.47 0.25 -12.53
N MET A 20 3.70 -0.28 -12.38
CA MET A 20 3.97 -1.35 -11.43
C MET A 20 3.83 -0.87 -9.97
N ALA A 21 4.22 0.37 -9.67
CA ALA A 21 4.02 0.97 -8.36
C ALA A 21 2.52 1.07 -8.02
N CYS A 22 1.68 1.55 -8.96
CA CYS A 22 0.23 1.55 -8.80
C CYS A 22 -0.34 0.14 -8.59
N VAL A 23 0.10 -0.85 -9.38
CA VAL A 23 -0.34 -2.26 -9.24
C VAL A 23 0.02 -2.80 -7.85
N ASN A 24 1.23 -2.53 -7.38
CA ASN A 24 1.69 -2.97 -6.06
C ASN A 24 0.90 -2.28 -4.93
N SER A 25 0.61 -0.99 -5.08
CA SER A 25 -0.25 -0.26 -4.14
C SER A 25 -1.64 -0.89 -4.06
N THR A 26 -2.29 -1.17 -5.21
CA THR A 26 -3.61 -1.80 -5.24
C THR A 26 -3.60 -3.17 -4.58
N ARG A 27 -2.55 -3.98 -4.79
CA ARG A 27 -2.40 -5.30 -4.15
C ARG A 27 -2.27 -5.19 -2.63
N LEU A 28 -1.52 -4.20 -2.14
CA LEU A 28 -1.38 -3.97 -0.70
C LEU A 28 -2.70 -3.49 -0.08
N GLN A 29 -3.43 -2.62 -0.77
CA GLN A 29 -4.76 -2.18 -0.35
C GLN A 29 -5.75 -3.34 -0.27
N GLN A 30 -5.77 -4.22 -1.28
CA GLN A 30 -6.59 -5.44 -1.26
C GLN A 30 -6.23 -6.34 -0.07
N SER A 31 -4.94 -6.56 0.18
CA SER A 31 -4.46 -7.35 1.31
C SER A 31 -4.86 -6.76 2.68
N ALA A 32 -4.89 -5.44 2.81
CA ALA A 32 -5.35 -4.75 4.01
C ALA A 32 -6.88 -4.90 4.20
N ILE A 33 -7.65 -4.76 3.11
CA ILE A 33 -9.11 -4.95 3.14
C ILE A 33 -9.47 -6.38 3.52
N GLU A 34 -8.80 -7.39 2.95
CA GLU A 34 -9.01 -8.80 3.30
C GLU A 34 -8.78 -9.06 4.80
N ALA A 35 -7.76 -8.43 5.38
CA ALA A 35 -7.50 -8.59 6.81
C ALA A 35 -8.51 -7.85 7.69
N GLN A 36 -9.00 -6.69 7.25
CA GLN A 36 -10.12 -6.00 7.92
C GLN A 36 -11.38 -6.86 7.91
N ILE A 37 -11.72 -7.48 6.77
CA ILE A 37 -12.86 -8.39 6.67
C ILE A 37 -12.72 -9.54 7.66
N ARG A 38 -11.57 -10.23 7.68
CA ARG A 38 -11.33 -11.35 8.61
C ARG A 38 -11.44 -10.95 10.08
N TYR A 39 -10.92 -9.77 10.44
CA TYR A 39 -11.06 -9.25 11.80
C TYR A 39 -12.54 -9.02 12.15
N LEU A 40 -13.30 -8.37 11.26
CA LEU A 40 -14.73 -8.12 11.46
C LEU A 40 -15.53 -9.42 11.58
N GLU A 41 -15.24 -10.42 10.75
CA GLU A 41 -15.86 -11.76 10.81
C GLU A 41 -15.57 -12.45 12.16
N SER A 42 -14.42 -12.18 12.77
CA SER A 42 -14.04 -12.77 14.07
C SER A 42 -14.73 -12.15 15.28
N LEU A 43 -15.34 -10.96 15.16
CA LEU A 43 -16.00 -10.25 16.27
C LEU A 43 -17.23 -11.00 16.83
N GLY A 44 -17.80 -11.92 16.05
CA GLY A 44 -18.88 -12.81 16.51
C GLY A 44 -18.40 -14.10 17.19
N GLU A 45 -17.09 -14.35 17.23
CA GLU A 45 -16.53 -15.58 17.81
C GLU A 45 -16.22 -15.44 19.31
N ALA A 46 -16.26 -16.53 20.05
CA ALA A 46 -15.95 -16.53 21.49
C ALA A 46 -14.44 -16.44 21.81
N SER A 47 -13.57 -16.46 20.79
CA SER A 47 -12.11 -16.48 20.97
C SER A 47 -11.51 -15.08 20.94
N LEU A 48 -11.34 -14.48 22.12
CA LEU A 48 -10.66 -13.20 22.29
C LEU A 48 -9.20 -13.22 21.78
N GLU A 49 -8.50 -14.34 21.97
CA GLU A 49 -7.12 -14.51 21.51
C GLU A 49 -7.03 -14.42 19.99
N ARG A 50 -7.95 -15.09 19.27
CA ARG A 50 -8.01 -15.02 17.81
C ARG A 50 -8.34 -13.61 17.32
N GLN A 51 -9.26 -12.92 18.00
CA GLN A 51 -9.59 -11.53 17.68
C GLN A 51 -8.38 -10.61 17.81
N GLN A 52 -7.59 -10.74 18.88
CA GLN A 52 -6.37 -9.93 19.08
C GLN A 52 -5.29 -10.21 18.02
N ILE A 53 -5.15 -11.45 17.57
CA ILE A 53 -4.21 -11.81 16.49
C ILE A 53 -4.66 -11.15 15.19
N LEU A 54 -5.94 -11.26 14.84
CA LEU A 54 -6.51 -10.69 13.62
C LEU A 54 -6.50 -9.16 13.63
N GLU A 55 -6.71 -8.53 14.80
CA GLU A 55 -6.58 -7.09 14.97
C GLU A 55 -5.15 -6.61 14.68
N LYS A 56 -4.15 -7.30 15.23
CA LYS A 56 -2.73 -6.99 14.97
C LYS A 56 -2.37 -7.19 13.50
N GLU A 57 -2.85 -8.26 12.89
CA GLU A 57 -2.63 -8.53 11.46
C GLU A 57 -3.27 -7.46 10.57
N MET A 58 -4.52 -7.09 10.86
CA MET A 58 -5.25 -6.03 10.18
C MET A 58 -4.47 -4.72 10.25
N LYS A 59 -4.06 -4.31 11.45
CA LYS A 59 -3.31 -3.07 11.66
C LYS A 59 -1.98 -3.08 10.91
N PHE A 60 -1.20 -4.17 11.02
CA PHE A 60 0.07 -4.31 10.31
C PHE A 60 -0.09 -4.18 8.80
N ARG A 61 -1.09 -4.83 8.21
CA ARG A 61 -1.33 -4.78 6.75
C ARG A 61 -1.81 -3.39 6.31
N PHE A 62 -2.64 -2.73 7.12
CA PHE A 62 -3.05 -1.35 6.89
C PHE A 62 -1.84 -0.40 6.90
N ASP A 63 -1.04 -0.43 7.97
CA ASP A 63 0.14 0.43 8.14
C ASP A 63 1.13 0.22 6.97
N LYS A 64 1.35 -1.03 6.56
CA LYS A 64 2.19 -1.36 5.41
C LYS A 64 1.64 -0.80 4.10
N SER A 65 0.34 -0.93 3.86
CA SER A 65 -0.31 -0.39 2.67
C SER A 65 -0.23 1.13 2.62
N GLN A 66 -0.45 1.79 3.76
CA GLN A 66 -0.38 3.25 3.88
C GLN A 66 1.05 3.75 3.64
N ALA A 67 2.05 3.15 4.30
CA ALA A 67 3.45 3.54 4.14
C ALA A 67 3.93 3.40 2.69
N TYR A 68 3.47 2.34 1.99
CA TYR A 68 3.78 2.17 0.57
C TYR A 68 3.16 3.25 -0.30
N TRP A 69 1.88 3.57 -0.07
CA TRP A 69 1.17 4.63 -0.78
C TRP A 69 1.85 5.98 -0.61
N GLU A 70 2.15 6.36 0.63
CA GLU A 70 2.83 7.62 0.96
C GLU A 70 4.21 7.70 0.29
N ARG A 71 4.99 6.61 0.35
CA ARG A 71 6.28 6.55 -0.33
C ARG A 71 6.15 6.71 -1.84
N MET A 72 5.20 6.00 -2.47
CA MET A 72 4.99 6.06 -3.91
C MET A 72 4.69 7.50 -4.39
N TRP A 73 3.85 8.24 -3.65
CA TRP A 73 3.55 9.64 -3.98
C TRP A 73 4.70 10.58 -3.66
N SER A 74 5.44 10.34 -2.56
CA SER A 74 6.65 11.09 -2.24
C SER A 74 7.71 10.93 -3.34
N ASP A 75 7.91 9.71 -3.84
CA ASP A 75 8.85 9.42 -4.93
C ASP A 75 8.41 10.12 -6.23
N LEU A 76 7.10 10.17 -6.52
CA LEU A 76 6.57 10.91 -7.67
C LEU A 76 6.82 12.42 -7.55
N ALA A 77 6.51 13.00 -6.39
CA ALA A 77 6.73 14.43 -6.13
C ALA A 77 8.22 14.79 -6.23
N ALA A 78 9.12 13.94 -5.73
CA ALA A 78 10.55 14.12 -5.86
C ALA A 78 11.02 14.11 -7.34
N CYS A 79 10.41 13.25 -8.17
CA CYS A 79 10.69 13.21 -9.61
C CYS A 79 10.24 14.48 -10.34
N GLU A 80 9.15 15.11 -9.90
CA GLU A 80 8.64 16.37 -10.47
C GLU A 80 9.47 17.58 -10.05
N GLN A 81 9.98 17.59 -8.81
CA GLN A 81 10.78 18.70 -8.26
C GLN A 81 12.25 18.67 -8.67
N SER A 82 12.79 17.53 -9.08
CA SER A 82 14.18 17.38 -9.57
C SER A 82 14.37 17.93 -11.00
N CYS A 83 13.55 18.90 -11.41
CA CYS A 83 13.42 19.43 -12.76
C CYS A 83 13.88 20.88 -12.85
#